data_AF-A0A1Q7MG36-F1
#
_entry.id   AF-A0A1Q7MG36-F1
#
_cell.length_a   1.000
_cell.length_b   1.000
_cell.length_c   1.000
_cell.angle_alpha   90.00
_cell.angle_beta   90.00
_cell.angle_gamma   90.00
#
_symmetry.space_group_name_H-M   'P 1'
#
loop_
_entity.id
_entity.type
_entity.pdbx_description
1 polymer ?
#
loop_
_entity_poly.entity_id
_entity_poly.type
_entity_poly.pdbx_seq_one_letter_code
_entity_poly.pdbx_strand_id
1 'polypeptide(L)'
;MQTQEVPEVTIRSYRPGDENLFLELLKNSFASLEYLPRIKAEITGLYLNKGGSFIGEKDGSPVACIGLRNQPREKWHETDI
;
A
#
# COMPACT_ATOMS: atom_id res chain seq x y z
N MET A 1 7.73 -18.40 -10.46
CA MET A 1 7.58 -16.94 -10.61
C MET A 1 8.98 -16.36 -10.60
N GLN A 2 9.43 -15.71 -11.69
CA GLN A 2 10.78 -15.17 -11.78
C GLN A 2 10.73 -13.71 -11.35
N THR A 3 11.41 -13.37 -10.26
CA THR A 3 11.52 -11.98 -9.79
C THR A 3 12.51 -11.27 -10.70
N GLN A 4 12.08 -10.17 -11.33
CA GLN A 4 12.96 -9.30 -12.10
C GLN A 4 13.32 -8.09 -11.23
N GLU A 5 14.62 -7.88 -11.02
CA GLU A 5 15.10 -6.63 -10.42
C GLU A 5 14.92 -5.49 -11.43
N VAL A 6 14.36 -4.38 -10.97
CA VAL A 6 14.24 -3.14 -11.76
C VAL A 6 15.25 -2.15 -11.17
N PRO A 7 16.48 -2.06 -11.72
CA PRO A 7 17.60 -1.38 -11.06
C PRO A 7 17.39 0.12 -10.85
N GLU A 8 16.45 0.72 -11.56
CA GLU A 8 16.10 2.14 -11.47
C GLU A 8 15.03 2.45 -10.42
N VAL A 9 14.43 1.41 -9.81
CA VAL A 9 13.38 1.57 -8.80
C VAL A 9 13.98 1.35 -7.42
N THR A 10 13.87 2.37 -6.58
CA THR A 10 14.18 2.28 -5.16
C THR A 10 12.90 2.06 -4.36
N ILE A 11 12.96 1.21 -3.34
CA ILE A 11 11.84 0.99 -2.43
C ILE A 11 12.12 1.73 -1.14
N ARG A 12 11.19 2.58 -0.72
CA ARG A 12 11.24 3.26 0.58
C ARG A 12 10.03 2.92 1.42
N SER A 13 10.22 2.97 2.75
CA SER A 13 9.11 2.88 3.69
C SER A 13 8.10 4.00 3.46
N TYR A 14 6.84 3.68 3.68
CA TYR A 14 5.76 4.65 3.75
C TYR A 14 5.97 5.63 4.92
N ARG A 15 5.66 6.90 4.71
CA ARG A 15 5.87 8.00 5.67
C ARG A 15 4.55 8.75 5.92
N PRO A 16 4.39 9.38 7.09
CA PRO A 16 3.30 10.33 7.29
C PRO A 16 3.34 11.43 6.21
N GLY A 17 2.24 11.65 5.51
CA GLY A 17 2.14 12.57 4.37
C GLY A 17 2.04 11.90 3.00
N ASP A 18 2.39 10.61 2.89
CA ASP A 18 2.29 9.85 1.64
C ASP A 18 0.84 9.45 1.27
N GLU A 19 -0.16 9.77 2.11
CA GLU A 19 -1.56 9.40 1.89
C GLU A 19 -2.07 9.83 0.51
N ASN A 20 -1.73 11.05 0.08
CA ASN A 20 -2.16 11.58 -1.22
C ASN A 20 -1.45 10.87 -2.38
N LEU A 21 -0.14 10.62 -2.25
CA LEU A 21 0.64 9.89 -3.26
C LEU A 21 0.11 8.47 -3.44
N PHE A 22 -0.17 7.79 -2.34
CA PHE A 22 -0.73 6.44 -2.35
C PHE A 22 -2.09 6.40 -3.06
N LEU A 23 -2.96 7.36 -2.76
CA LEU A 23 -4.28 7.48 -3.40
C LEU A 23 -4.17 7.79 -4.89
N GLU A 24 -3.23 8.65 -5.28
CA GLU A 24 -2.99 9.00 -6.69
C GLU A 24 -2.49 7.79 -7.48
N LEU A 25 -1.51 7.05 -6.95
CA LEU A 25 -0.98 5.84 -7.57
C LEU A 25 -2.08 4.78 -7.78
N LEU A 26 -2.94 4.56 -6.78
CA LEU A 26 -4.07 3.65 -6.93
C LEU A 26 -5.10 4.17 -7.94
N LYS A 27 -5.41 5.46 -7.90
CA LYS A 27 -6.34 6.08 -8.84
C LYS A 27 -5.88 5.90 -10.28
N ASN A 28 -4.59 6.09 -10.54
CA ASN A 28 -4.00 5.93 -11.87
C ASN A 28 -3.93 4.46 -12.30
N SER A 29 -3.84 3.52 -11.35
CA SER A 29 -3.74 2.09 -11.64
C SER A 29 -5.10 1.43 -11.94
N PHE A 30 -6.19 1.89 -11.31
CA PHE A 30 -7.52 1.32 -11.50
C PHE A 30 -8.42 2.37 -12.17
N ALA A 31 -8.45 2.36 -13.50
CA ALA A 31 -9.08 3.36 -14.37
C ALA A 31 -10.57 3.70 -14.08
N SER A 32 -11.29 2.89 -13.30
CA SER A 32 -12.62 3.18 -12.80
C SER A 32 -12.72 2.73 -11.33
N LEU A 33 -12.98 3.66 -10.43
CA LEU A 33 -13.00 3.35 -9.00
C LEU A 33 -14.31 3.78 -8.36
N GLU A 34 -15.33 2.96 -8.54
CA GLU A 34 -16.44 2.87 -7.59
C GLU A 34 -15.92 2.56 -6.16
N TYR A 35 -14.70 2.00 -6.05
CA TYR A 35 -14.05 1.63 -4.78
C TYR A 35 -13.20 2.74 -4.13
N LEU A 36 -12.99 3.90 -4.78
CA LEU A 36 -12.12 4.97 -4.25
C LEU A 36 -12.51 5.48 -2.86
N PRO A 37 -13.79 5.71 -2.53
CA PRO A 37 -14.17 6.19 -1.20
C PRO A 37 -13.80 5.20 -0.09
N ARG A 38 -13.99 3.90 -0.34
CA ARG A 38 -13.63 2.84 0.60
C ARG A 38 -12.12 2.73 0.75
N ILE A 39 -11.38 2.73 -0.35
CA ILE A 39 -9.91 2.64 -0.32
C ILE A 39 -9.32 3.87 0.36
N LYS A 40 -9.89 5.07 0.13
CA LYS A 40 -9.54 6.28 0.86
C LYS A 40 -9.72 6.11 2.36
N ALA A 41 -10.87 5.61 2.80
CA ALA A 41 -11.11 5.34 4.22
C ALA A 41 -10.14 4.30 4.80
N GLU A 42 -9.74 3.28 4.02
CA GLU A 42 -8.76 2.28 4.46
C GLU A 42 -7.35 2.86 4.58
N ILE A 43 -6.92 3.72 3.64
CA ILE A 43 -5.57 4.36 3.64
C ILE A 43 -5.45 5.44 4.71
N THR A 44 -6.45 6.30 4.85
CA THR A 44 -6.43 7.38 5.84
C THR A 44 -6.85 6.91 7.24
N GLY A 45 -7.33 5.67 7.35
CA GLY A 45 -7.86 5.10 8.58
C GLY A 45 -6.82 4.36 9.42
N LEU A 46 -7.31 3.79 10.53
CA LEU A 46 -6.50 3.06 11.51
C LEU A 46 -6.01 1.68 11.03
N TYR A 47 -6.54 1.19 9.91
CA TYR A 47 -6.25 -0.16 9.44
C TYR A 47 -5.04 -0.25 8.51
N LEU A 48 -4.55 0.87 7.97
CA LEU A 48 -3.32 0.86 7.19
C LEU A 48 -2.12 0.66 8.13
N ASN A 49 -1.35 -0.39 7.88
CA ASN A 49 -0.07 -0.59 8.53
C ASN A 49 0.98 0.27 7.84
N LYS A 50 1.18 1.49 8.35
CA LYS A 50 2.19 2.42 7.82
C LYS A 50 3.62 1.83 7.89
N GLY A 51 3.95 1.10 8.96
CA GLY A 51 5.28 0.53 9.15
C GLY A 51 5.61 -0.62 8.20
N GLY A 52 4.60 -1.33 7.70
CA GLY A 52 4.76 -2.42 6.73
C GLY A 52 4.45 -2.03 5.29
N SER A 53 4.10 -0.77 5.02
CA SER A 53 3.76 -0.29 3.68
C SER A 53 4.96 0.41 3.03
N PHE A 54 4.97 0.44 1.69
CA PHE A 54 6.11 0.92 0.91
C PHE A 54 5.67 1.72 -0.32
N ILE A 55 6.57 2.60 -0.77
CA ILE A 55 6.50 3.33 -2.03
C ILE A 55 7.70 2.91 -2.89
N GLY A 56 7.44 2.59 -4.15
CA GLY A 56 8.47 2.42 -5.17
C GLY A 56 8.68 3.74 -5.91
N GLU A 57 9.92 4.20 -5.97
CA GLU A 57 10.32 5.44 -6.63
C GLU A 57 11.28 5.16 -7.78
N LYS A 58 11.01 5.75 -8.94
CA LYS A 58 11.89 5.77 -10.11
C LYS A 58 12.28 7.21 -10.39
N ASP A 59 13.57 7.50 -10.47
CA ASP A 59 14.09 8.85 -10.70
C ASP A 59 13.53 9.91 -9.72
N GLY A 60 13.34 9.51 -8.45
CA GLY A 60 12.77 10.35 -7.39
C GLY A 60 11.25 10.58 -7.49
N SER A 61 10.58 9.99 -8.49
CA SER A 61 9.13 10.05 -8.66
C SER A 61 8.47 8.75 -8.20
N PRO A 62 7.36 8.81 -7.46
CA PRO A 62 6.63 7.62 -7.03
C PRO A 62 5.93 6.95 -8.23
N VAL A 63 6.15 5.65 -8.39
CA VAL A 63 5.59 4.86 -9.51
C VAL A 63 4.82 3.62 -9.06
N ALA A 64 4.97 3.21 -7.80
CA ALA A 64 4.30 2.05 -7.24
C ALA A 64 4.05 2.21 -5.74
N CYS A 65 3.06 1.51 -5.21
CA CYS A 65 2.80 1.44 -3.78
C CYS A 65 2.36 0.05 -3.35
N ILE A 66 2.78 -0.37 -2.15
CA ILE A 66 2.32 -1.59 -1.48
C ILE A 66 1.72 -1.19 -0.15
N GLY A 67 0.44 -1.50 0.04
CA GLY A 67 -0.29 -1.20 1.27
C GLY A 67 -0.54 -2.47 2.05
N LEU A 68 -0.03 -2.55 3.27
CA LEU A 68 -0.38 -3.61 4.20
C LEU A 68 -1.51 -3.15 5.10
N ARG A 69 -2.50 -4.02 5.29
CA ARG A 69 -3.62 -3.78 6.18
C ARG A 69 -3.45 -4.62 7.45
N ASN A 70 -3.52 -3.96 8.60
CA ASN A 70 -3.68 -4.67 9.86
C ASN A 70 -5.07 -5.28 9.93
N GLN A 71 -5.14 -6.59 10.09
CA GLN A 71 -6.40 -7.27 10.40
C GLN A 71 -6.78 -6.94 11.85
N PRO A 72 -8.01 -6.46 12.12
CA PRO A 72 -8.42 -6.04 13.46
C PRO A 72 -8.66 -7.19 14.45
N ARG A 73 -8.32 -8.45 14.12
CA ARG A 73 -8.49 -9.60 15.00
C ARG A 73 -7.15 -10.28 15.25
N GLU A 74 -6.68 -10.26 16.49
CA GLU A 74 -5.48 -10.97 16.95
C GLU A 74 -5.60 -12.51 16.89
N LYS A 75 -6.82 -13.05 16.76
CA LYS A 75 -7.10 -14.50 16.87
C LYS A 75 -7.79 -15.06 15.64
N TRP A 76 -7.03 -15.67 14.72
CA TRP A 76 -7.57 -16.60 13.71
C TRP A 76 -6.74 -17.90 13.59
N HIS A 77 -5.84 -18.15 14.54
CA HIS A 77 -5.10 -19.41 14.64
C HIS A 77 -5.15 -19.97 16.07
N GLU A 78 -6.36 -20.15 16.60
CA GLU A 78 -6.59 -21.27 17.51
C GLU A 78 -7.19 -22.36 16.62
N THR A 79 -6.32 -23.12 15.95
CA THR A 79 -6.71 -24.45 15.50
C THR A 79 -6.77 -25.27 16.78
N ASP A 80 -7.98 -25.61 17.20
CA ASP A 80 -8.22 -26.59 18.26
C ASP A 80 -7.41 -27.87 17.93
N ILE A 81 -6.37 -28.13 18.74
CA ILE A 81 -5.68 -29.43 18.82
C ILE A 81 -6.20 -30.13 20.07
#